data_AF-A0A258X5S9-F1
#
_entry.id   AF-A0A258X5S9-F1
#
_cell.length_a   1.000
_cell.length_b   1.000
_cell.length_c   1.000
_cell.angle_alpha   90.00
_cell.angle_beta   90.00
_cell.angle_gamma   90.00
#
_symmetry.space_group_name_H-M   'P 1'
#
loop_
_entity.id
_entity.type
_entity.pdbx_description
1 polymer ?
#
loop_
_entity_poly.entity_id
_entity_poly.type
_entity_poly.pdbx_seq_one_letter_code
_entity_poly.pdbx_strand_id
1 'polypeptide(L)'
;MIIDDMELREKVYKEFEKENGKAKKIFQDNTLYPALKLEGIIEAAYNIAVLYKKPTKAILGQTTQKKVGEYSVVCAIQNLWLMARAYNIGVGWVSILKPKKMKKILNISSEYKLIAYLTIGYVDEFLEVPELLTLNWETKKELTDVISTRK
;
A
#
# COMPACT_ATOMS: atom_id res chain seq x y z
N MET A 1 1.15 -9.57 -9.35
CA MET A 1 0.01 -9.77 -10.28
C MET A 1 -0.40 -8.40 -10.77
N ILE A 2 -0.31 -8.16 -12.08
CA ILE A 2 -0.76 -6.92 -12.73
C ILE A 2 -2.27 -7.06 -13.00
N ILE A 3 -3.02 -5.99 -12.80
CA ILE A 3 -4.47 -5.93 -12.91
C ILE A 3 -4.82 -4.70 -13.74
N ASP A 4 -5.29 -4.92 -14.96
CA ASP A 4 -5.82 -3.93 -15.90
C ASP A 4 -7.33 -4.09 -16.16
N ASP A 5 -7.89 -5.25 -15.80
CA ASP A 5 -9.32 -5.53 -15.84
C ASP A 5 -10.13 -4.57 -14.93
N MET A 6 -11.02 -3.79 -15.56
CA MET A 6 -11.83 -2.79 -14.86
C MET A 6 -12.84 -3.43 -13.89
N GLU A 7 -13.48 -4.55 -14.25
CA GLU A 7 -14.43 -5.21 -13.36
C GLU A 7 -13.78 -5.71 -12.07
N LEU A 8 -12.55 -6.22 -12.16
CA LEU A 8 -11.76 -6.60 -11.00
C LEU A 8 -11.40 -5.38 -10.15
N ARG A 9 -11.01 -4.27 -10.77
CA ARG A 9 -10.68 -3.02 -10.08
C ARG A 9 -11.90 -2.45 -9.35
N GLU A 10 -13.09 -2.48 -9.96
CA GLU A 10 -14.35 -2.11 -9.29
C GLU A 10 -14.67 -3.00 -8.08
N LYS A 11 -14.42 -4.31 -8.18
CA LYS A 11 -14.61 -5.23 -7.05
C LYS A 11 -13.64 -4.90 -5.90
N VAL A 12 -12.41 -4.49 -6.21
CA VAL A 12 -11.44 -4.02 -5.21
C VAL A 12 -11.87 -2.68 -4.61
N TYR A 13 -12.31 -1.74 -5.43
CA TYR A 13 -12.82 -0.43 -4.99
C TYR A 13 -14.00 -0.59 -4.01
N LYS A 14 -14.95 -1.46 -4.31
CA LYS A 14 -16.06 -1.78 -3.39
C LYS A 14 -15.59 -2.33 -2.03
N GLU A 15 -14.50 -3.09 -2.02
CA GLU A 15 -13.90 -3.54 -0.75
C GLU A 15 -13.21 -2.39 0.00
N PHE A 16 -12.53 -1.49 -0.73
CA PHE A 16 -11.98 -0.27 -0.15
C PHE A 16 -13.09 0.58 0.47
N GLU A 17 -14.17 0.88 -0.25
CA GLU A 17 -15.29 1.69 0.25
C GLU A 17 -15.87 1.11 1.54
N LYS A 18 -16.01 -0.21 1.59
CA LYS A 18 -16.50 -0.92 2.77
C LYS A 18 -15.58 -0.80 3.97
N GLU A 19 -14.28 -1.02 3.80
CA GLU A 19 -13.33 -0.93 4.92
C GLU A 19 -13.07 0.53 5.31
N ASN A 20 -13.03 1.46 4.36
CA ASN A 20 -12.97 2.89 4.59
C ASN A 20 -14.21 3.39 5.34
N GLY A 21 -15.40 2.88 5.02
CA GLY A 21 -16.64 3.17 5.77
C GLY A 21 -16.59 2.74 7.23
N LYS A 22 -15.81 1.70 7.57
CA LYS A 22 -15.54 1.35 8.98
C LYS A 22 -14.54 2.29 9.61
N ALA A 23 -13.48 2.65 8.88
CA ALA A 23 -12.48 3.59 9.35
C ALA A 23 -13.08 4.98 9.62
N LYS A 24 -14.04 5.44 8.79
CA LYS A 24 -14.81 6.68 9.04
C LYS A 24 -15.50 6.70 10.41
N LYS A 25 -15.97 5.55 10.91
CA LYS A 25 -16.57 5.45 12.25
C LYS A 25 -15.52 5.57 13.36
N ILE A 26 -14.30 5.10 13.11
CA ILE A 26 -13.18 5.22 14.04
C ILE A 26 -12.72 6.69 14.10
N PHE A 27 -12.68 7.37 12.97
CA PHE A 27 -12.29 8.78 12.84
C PHE A 27 -13.48 9.75 12.82
N GLN A 28 -14.61 9.39 13.44
CA GLN A 28 -15.85 10.17 13.35
C GLN A 28 -15.71 11.61 13.86
N ASP A 29 -14.80 11.84 14.82
CA ASP A 29 -14.55 13.16 15.42
C ASP A 29 -13.53 13.98 14.62
N ASN A 30 -12.94 13.42 13.56
CA ASN A 30 -11.97 14.10 12.71
C ASN A 30 -12.64 14.53 11.39
N THR A 31 -12.81 15.84 11.22
CA THR A 31 -13.45 16.44 10.04
C THR A 31 -12.62 16.34 8.76
N LEU A 32 -11.31 16.10 8.85
CA LEU A 32 -10.41 16.00 7.72
C LEU A 32 -10.46 14.61 7.06
N TYR A 33 -10.65 13.55 7.85
CA TYR A 33 -10.58 12.17 7.34
C TYR A 33 -11.48 11.91 6.11
N PRO A 34 -12.75 12.37 6.08
CA PRO A 34 -13.63 12.13 4.93
C PRO A 34 -13.19 12.84 3.65
N ALA A 35 -12.36 13.89 3.74
CA ALA A 35 -11.87 14.66 2.60
C ALA A 35 -10.59 14.07 2.00
N LEU A 36 -9.93 13.13 2.67
CA LEU A 36 -8.69 12.52 2.18
C LEU A 36 -8.98 11.58 1.00
N LYS A 37 -8.27 11.77 -0.11
CA LYS A 37 -8.19 10.78 -1.18
C LYS A 37 -7.19 9.70 -0.78
N LEU A 38 -7.68 8.52 -0.41
CA LEU A 38 -6.86 7.43 0.17
C LEU A 38 -6.61 6.26 -0.79
N GLU A 39 -6.98 6.42 -2.06
CA GLU A 39 -6.78 5.43 -3.11
C GLU A 39 -6.83 6.04 -4.51
N GLY A 40 -6.46 5.23 -5.51
CA GLY A 40 -6.57 5.54 -6.94
C GLY A 40 -6.84 4.27 -7.75
N ILE A 41 -7.66 3.37 -7.20
CA ILE A 41 -7.92 2.02 -7.70
C ILE A 41 -8.57 2.07 -9.08
N ILE A 42 -9.38 3.07 -9.39
CA ILE A 42 -10.13 3.20 -10.65
C ILE A 42 -9.40 4.13 -11.64
N GLU A 43 -8.74 5.17 -11.14
CA GLU A 43 -8.11 6.20 -11.98
C GLU A 43 -6.73 5.80 -12.49
N ALA A 44 -6.01 4.93 -11.78
CA ALA A 44 -4.70 4.46 -12.21
C ALA A 44 -4.75 3.72 -13.55
N ALA A 45 -3.65 3.66 -14.28
CA ALA A 45 -3.59 2.86 -15.50
C ALA A 45 -3.58 1.36 -15.16
N TYR A 46 -2.82 0.98 -14.14
CA TYR A 46 -2.66 -0.40 -13.69
C TYR A 46 -2.70 -0.49 -12.17
N ASN A 47 -3.21 -1.61 -11.66
CA ASN A 47 -3.05 -1.98 -10.27
C ASN A 47 -2.13 -3.19 -10.15
N ILE A 48 -1.38 -3.30 -9.06
CA ILE A 48 -0.49 -4.45 -8.79
C ILE A 48 -0.77 -5.01 -7.41
N ALA A 49 -1.20 -6.28 -7.36
CA ALA A 49 -1.17 -7.06 -6.13
C ALA A 49 0.22 -7.69 -5.96
N VAL A 50 0.95 -7.24 -4.94
CA VAL A 50 2.28 -7.75 -4.59
C VAL A 50 2.14 -8.87 -3.57
N LEU A 51 2.66 -10.04 -3.92
CA LEU A 51 2.42 -11.29 -3.21
C LEU A 51 3.73 -11.88 -2.68
N TYR A 52 3.65 -12.53 -1.52
CA TYR A 52 4.75 -13.29 -0.93
C TYR A 52 4.33 -14.76 -0.75
N LYS A 53 5.07 -15.68 -1.35
CA LYS A 53 4.91 -17.12 -1.09
C LYS A 53 5.93 -17.55 -0.04
N LYS A 54 5.45 -18.13 1.06
CA LYS A 54 6.34 -18.66 2.09
C LYS A 54 7.14 -19.84 1.50
N PRO A 55 8.48 -19.87 1.67
CA PRO A 55 9.29 -20.98 1.18
C PRO A 55 8.99 -22.27 1.95
N THR A 56 9.04 -23.41 1.26
CA THR A 56 8.88 -24.74 1.86
C THR A 56 10.17 -25.26 2.49
N LYS A 57 11.33 -24.77 2.02
CA LYS A 57 12.65 -25.07 2.57
C LYS A 57 13.11 -23.95 3.50
N ALA A 58 14.02 -24.27 4.41
CA ALA A 58 14.66 -23.27 5.27
C ALA A 58 15.48 -22.28 4.41
N ILE A 59 15.33 -20.99 4.69
CA ILE A 59 16.08 -19.91 4.06
C ILE A 59 16.92 -19.22 5.12
N LEU A 60 18.19 -18.95 4.79
CA LEU A 60 19.10 -18.21 5.66
C LEU A 60 18.46 -16.86 6.05
N GLY A 61 18.51 -16.54 7.34
CA GLY A 61 17.91 -15.31 7.88
C GLY A 61 16.39 -15.35 8.10
N GLN A 62 15.68 -16.40 7.68
CA GLN A 62 14.22 -16.54 7.88
C GLN A 62 13.82 -17.61 8.90
N THR A 63 14.78 -18.35 9.45
CA THR A 63 14.53 -19.44 10.42
C THR A 63 14.00 -18.93 11.75
N THR A 64 14.65 -17.90 12.32
CA THR A 64 14.25 -17.27 13.58
C THR A 64 13.18 -16.20 13.34
N GLN A 65 13.43 -15.26 12.42
CA GLN A 65 12.50 -14.18 12.11
C GLN A 65 11.75 -14.46 10.80
N LYS A 66 10.67 -15.22 10.89
CA LYS A 66 9.89 -15.71 9.73
C LYS A 66 9.31 -14.60 8.84
N LYS A 67 9.19 -13.36 9.33
CA LYS A 67 8.68 -12.20 8.58
C LYS A 67 9.72 -11.55 7.66
N VAL A 68 11.01 -11.87 7.78
CA VAL A 68 12.07 -11.22 6.98
C VAL A 68 11.86 -11.43 5.47
N GLY A 69 11.27 -12.55 5.07
CA GLY A 69 10.86 -12.74 3.67
C GLY A 69 9.81 -11.74 3.20
N GLU A 70 8.84 -11.38 4.05
CA GLU A 70 7.85 -10.33 3.74
C GLU A 70 8.52 -8.96 3.67
N TYR A 71 9.47 -8.66 4.56
CA TYR A 71 10.20 -7.39 4.55
C TYR A 71 11.08 -7.24 3.31
N SER A 72 11.64 -8.35 2.81
CA SER A 72 12.37 -8.36 1.54
C SER A 72 11.48 -7.92 0.36
N VAL A 73 10.19 -8.31 0.38
CA VAL A 73 9.22 -7.85 -0.61
C VAL A 73 8.93 -6.36 -0.47
N VAL A 74 8.89 -5.82 0.75
CA VAL A 74 8.74 -4.37 0.98
C VAL A 74 9.93 -3.59 0.40
N CYS A 75 11.16 -4.09 0.54
CA CYS A 75 12.33 -3.49 -0.12
C CYS A 75 12.19 -3.48 -1.65
N ALA A 76 11.66 -4.56 -2.24
CA ALA A 76 11.40 -4.61 -3.67
C ALA A 76 10.33 -3.59 -4.11
N ILE A 77 9.28 -3.40 -3.30
CA ILE A 77 8.26 -2.37 -3.53
C ILE A 77 8.91 -0.97 -3.50
N GLN A 78 9.80 -0.71 -2.55
CA GLN A 78 10.47 0.59 -2.46
C GLN A 78 11.35 0.86 -3.70
N ASN A 79 12.09 -0.14 -4.18
CA ASN A 79 12.87 -0.01 -5.42
C ASN A 79 11.97 0.28 -6.62
N LEU A 80 10.84 -0.43 -6.74
CA LEU A 80 9.84 -0.16 -7.77
C LEU A 80 9.33 1.27 -7.69
N TRP A 81 9.02 1.76 -6.48
CA TRP A 81 8.48 3.11 -6.27
C TRP A 81 9.49 4.19 -6.67
N LEU A 82 10.76 4.06 -6.28
CA LEU A 82 11.83 4.98 -6.65
C LEU A 82 12.10 4.97 -8.15
N MET A 83 12.11 3.77 -8.77
CA MET A 83 12.26 3.64 -10.21
C MET A 83 11.08 4.28 -10.95
N ALA A 84 9.84 4.00 -10.54
CA ALA A 84 8.66 4.61 -11.13
C ALA A 84 8.73 6.15 -11.07
N ARG A 85 9.15 6.71 -9.92
CA ARG A 85 9.35 8.15 -9.78
C ARG A 85 10.36 8.73 -10.79
N ALA A 86 11.45 8.02 -11.08
CA ALA A 86 12.44 8.45 -12.07
C ALA A 86 11.89 8.49 -13.51
N TYR A 87 10.81 7.76 -13.78
CA TYR A 87 10.11 7.72 -15.07
C TYR A 87 8.80 8.54 -15.07
N ASN A 88 8.60 9.39 -14.06
CA ASN A 88 7.37 10.17 -13.85
C ASN A 88 6.10 9.31 -13.79
N ILE A 89 6.23 8.11 -13.24
CA ILE A 89 5.13 7.20 -12.95
C ILE A 89 4.79 7.34 -11.47
N GLY A 90 3.56 7.72 -11.19
CA GLY A 90 3.00 7.72 -9.85
C GLY A 90 2.74 6.29 -9.36
N VAL A 91 3.02 6.06 -8.08
CA VAL A 91 2.68 4.82 -7.39
C VAL A 91 1.97 5.19 -6.09
N GLY A 92 0.82 4.59 -5.82
CA GLY A 92 0.07 4.71 -4.59
C GLY A 92 -0.08 3.37 -3.89
N TRP A 93 0.08 3.32 -2.56
CA TRP A 93 -0.19 2.12 -1.78
C TRP A 93 -1.58 2.21 -1.15
N VAL A 94 -2.45 1.25 -1.46
CA VAL A 94 -3.78 1.14 -0.84
C VAL A 94 -3.79 -0.02 0.17
N SER A 95 -3.98 0.33 1.44
CA SER A 95 -3.94 -0.64 2.56
C SER A 95 -5.25 -0.75 3.35
N ILE A 96 -6.24 0.10 3.05
CA ILE A 96 -7.58 0.05 3.64
C ILE A 96 -8.41 -1.03 2.92
N LEU A 97 -7.92 -2.28 3.01
CA LEU A 97 -8.44 -3.44 2.30
C LEU A 97 -8.30 -4.68 3.20
N LYS A 98 -9.29 -5.58 3.17
CA LYS A 98 -9.19 -6.83 3.94
C LYS A 98 -8.42 -7.90 3.15
N PRO A 99 -7.25 -8.38 3.62
CA PRO A 99 -6.42 -9.32 2.84
C PRO A 99 -7.15 -10.60 2.43
N LYS A 100 -8.00 -11.15 3.33
CA LYS A 100 -8.80 -12.35 3.03
C LYS A 100 -9.81 -12.13 1.90
N LYS A 101 -10.38 -10.94 1.79
CA LYS A 101 -11.37 -10.62 0.75
C LYS A 101 -10.68 -10.30 -0.57
N MET A 102 -9.56 -9.59 -0.52
CA MET A 102 -8.68 -9.36 -1.68
C MET A 102 -8.25 -10.67 -2.34
N LYS A 103 -7.83 -11.67 -1.56
CA LYS A 103 -7.51 -13.01 -2.11
C LYS A 103 -8.67 -13.64 -2.88
N LYS A 104 -9.90 -13.47 -2.40
CA LYS A 104 -11.10 -14.01 -3.08
C LYS A 104 -11.39 -13.24 -4.36
N ILE A 105 -11.34 -11.91 -4.32
CA ILE A 105 -11.60 -11.04 -5.48
C ILE A 105 -10.60 -11.34 -6.60
N LEU A 106 -9.32 -11.44 -6.27
CA LEU A 106 -8.22 -11.62 -7.21
C LEU A 106 -7.87 -13.08 -7.50
N ASN A 107 -8.68 -14.03 -7.01
CA ASN A 107 -8.44 -15.47 -7.14
C ASN A 107 -7.01 -15.91 -6.76
N ILE A 108 -6.48 -15.38 -5.64
CA ILE A 108 -5.13 -15.67 -5.16
C ILE A 108 -5.15 -16.93 -4.29
N SER A 109 -4.29 -17.91 -4.62
CA SER A 109 -4.09 -19.14 -3.84
C SER A 109 -3.75 -18.83 -2.36
N SER A 110 -4.19 -19.73 -1.47
CA SER A 110 -4.00 -19.58 -0.02
C SER A 110 -2.53 -19.51 0.41
N GLU A 111 -1.63 -20.10 -0.38
CA GLU A 111 -0.18 -20.15 -0.16
C GLU A 111 0.52 -18.78 -0.27
N TYR A 112 -0.09 -17.83 -0.99
CA TYR A 112 0.44 -16.48 -1.16
C TYR A 112 -0.12 -15.55 -0.11
N LYS A 113 0.70 -14.71 0.49
CA LYS A 113 0.26 -13.59 1.33
C LYS A 113 0.23 -12.32 0.48
N LEU A 114 -0.83 -11.52 0.60
CA LEU A 114 -0.86 -10.17 0.04
C LEU A 114 0.01 -9.26 0.90
N ILE A 115 1.03 -8.64 0.30
CA ILE A 115 1.91 -7.68 0.95
C ILE A 115 1.42 -6.26 0.70
N ALA A 116 1.14 -5.93 -0.56
CA ALA A 116 0.67 -4.60 -0.96
C ALA A 116 -0.34 -4.69 -2.11
N TYR A 117 -1.22 -3.70 -2.18
CA TYR A 117 -1.99 -3.39 -3.38
C TYR A 117 -1.57 -2.01 -3.84
N LEU A 118 -0.95 -1.93 -5.01
CA LEU A 118 -0.40 -0.71 -5.56
C LEU A 118 -1.26 -0.21 -6.72
N THR A 119 -1.40 1.09 -6.86
CA THR A 119 -1.99 1.76 -8.01
C THR A 119 -0.87 2.48 -8.75
N ILE A 120 -0.82 2.36 -10.09
CA ILE A 120 0.30 2.83 -10.91
C ILE A 120 -0.21 3.51 -12.18
N GLY A 121 0.33 4.68 -12.50
CA GLY A 121 -0.01 5.41 -13.71
C GLY A 121 0.89 6.61 -13.93
N TYR A 122 0.89 7.16 -15.14
CA TYR A 122 1.50 8.47 -15.38
C TYR A 122 0.74 9.55 -14.60
N VAL A 123 1.48 10.53 -14.11
CA VAL A 123 0.94 11.68 -13.40
C VAL A 123 1.45 12.95 -14.05
N ASP A 124 0.60 13.97 -14.11
CA ASP A 124 0.96 15.27 -14.67
C ASP A 124 1.89 16.05 -13.73
N GLU A 125 1.69 15.89 -12.42
CA GLU A 125 2.46 16.55 -11.39
C GLU A 125 2.73 15.66 -10.18
N PHE A 126 3.80 15.97 -9.46
CA PHE A 126 4.09 15.43 -8.14
C PHE A 126 4.10 16.59 -7.15
N LEU A 127 3.40 16.42 -6.02
CA LEU A 127 3.47 17.39 -4.92
C LEU A 127 4.91 17.51 -4.41
N GLU A 128 5.35 18.73 -4.11
CA GLU A 128 6.68 18.99 -3.54
C GLU A 128 6.83 18.45 -2.12
N VAL A 129 5.72 18.33 -1.40
CA VAL A 129 5.63 17.85 -0.03
C VAL A 129 4.53 16.80 0.13
N PRO A 130 4.59 15.95 1.17
CA PRO A 130 3.55 14.95 1.41
C PRO A 130 2.15 15.58 1.55
N GLU A 131 1.16 15.01 0.87
CA GLU A 131 -0.21 15.52 0.88
C GLU A 131 -0.79 15.62 2.30
N LEU A 132 -0.55 14.61 3.14
CA LEU A 132 -1.02 14.59 4.53
C LEU A 132 -0.41 15.72 5.39
N LEU A 133 0.77 16.22 5.02
CA LEU A 133 1.35 17.41 5.64
C LEU A 133 0.61 18.67 5.18
N THR A 134 0.34 18.81 3.88
CA THR A 134 -0.40 19.97 3.34
C THR A 134 -1.83 20.05 3.85
N LEU A 135 -2.46 18.89 4.10
CA LEU A 135 -3.81 18.79 4.65
C LEU A 135 -3.85 18.87 6.18
N ASN A 136 -2.72 19.13 6.84
CA ASN A 136 -2.58 19.19 8.30
C ASN A 136 -3.10 17.93 9.01
N TRP A 137 -3.01 16.77 8.36
CA TRP A 137 -3.35 15.50 8.98
C TRP A 137 -2.28 15.06 9.98
N GLU A 138 -1.01 15.25 9.63
CA GLU A 138 0.12 14.91 10.48
C GLU A 138 1.30 15.86 10.21
N THR A 139 2.13 16.08 11.21
CA THR A 139 3.33 16.92 11.08
C THR A 139 4.59 16.09 10.81
N LYS A 140 5.58 16.70 10.17
CA LYS A 140 6.88 16.06 9.93
C LYS A 140 7.59 15.89 11.29
N LYS A 141 8.06 14.68 11.58
CA LYS A 141 8.90 14.41 12.75
C LYS A 141 10.31 14.95 12.54
N GLU A 142 10.92 15.40 13.63
CA GLU A 142 12.31 15.84 13.62
C GLU A 142 13.27 14.64 13.73
N LEU A 143 14.51 14.82 13.29
CA LEU A 143 15.50 13.75 13.30
C LEU A 143 15.79 13.25 14.73
N THR A 144 15.75 14.16 15.70
CA THR A 144 15.92 13.88 17.13
C THR A 144 14.82 12.99 17.70
N ASP A 145 13.66 12.92 17.06
CA ASP A 145 12.55 12.06 17.49
C ASP A 145 12.75 10.59 17.09
N VAL A 146 13.62 10.33 16.10
CA VAL A 146 13.79 9.01 15.47
C VAL A 146 15.20 8.44 15.55
N ILE A 147 16.19 9.24 15.97
CA ILE A 147 17.56 8.78 16.26
C ILE A 147 17.77 8.72 17.77
N SER A 148 18.22 7.56 18.24
CA SER A 148 18.65 7.36 19.62
C SER A 148 20.10 6.90 19.64
N THR A 149 20.92 7.55 20.47
CA THR A 149 22.28 7.10 20.78
C THR A 149 22.24 6.27 22.06
N ARG A 150 23.06 5.21 22.13
CA ARG A 150 23.24 4.50 23.40
C ARG A 150 23.80 5.48 24.43
N LYS A 151 23.24 5.45 25.63
CA LYS A 151 23.87 6.07 26.81
C LYS A 151 25.08 5.26 27.23
#